data_AF-A0A6J5DG35-F1
#
_entry.id   AF-A0A6J5DG35-F1
#
_cell.length_a   1.000
_cell.length_b   1.000
_cell.length_c   1.000
_cell.angle_alpha   90.00
_cell.angle_beta   90.00
_cell.angle_gamma   90.00
#
_symmetry.space_group_name_H-M   'P 1'
#
loop_
_entity.id
_entity.type
_entity.pdbx_description
1 polymer ?
#
loop_
_entity_poly.entity_id
_entity_poly.type
_entity_poly.pdbx_seq_one_letter_code
_entity_poly.pdbx_strand_id
1 'polypeptide(L)'
;MNWLIVIASGVFGGLASVLLRVAALKGIALGESSVLPWIVRGAAIGAYGVGFVLYAVALRKTSLGIAYPTMVAVSMLVVLSFTAVHEHLLRPMQAVGALVILIGVWMVTRVA
;
A
#
# COMPACT_ATOMS: atom_id res chain seq x y z
N MET A 1 4.48 21.28 5.45
CA MET A 1 3.73 20.00 5.47
C MET A 1 4.37 19.09 4.43
N ASN A 2 5.09 18.04 4.84
CA ASN A 2 5.86 17.24 3.89
C ASN A 2 4.99 16.08 3.38
N TRP A 3 4.00 16.39 2.55
CA TRP A 3 3.12 15.41 1.89
C TRP A 3 3.90 14.29 1.19
N LEU A 4 5.11 14.60 0.72
CA LEU A 4 6.07 13.64 0.19
C LEU A 4 6.35 12.47 1.13
N ILE A 5 6.43 12.71 2.44
CA ILE A 5 6.73 11.65 3.43
C ILE A 5 5.51 10.75 3.64
N VAL A 6 4.30 11.31 3.64
CA VAL A 6 3.04 10.53 3.73
C VAL A 6 2.87 9.68 2.47
N ILE A 7 3.11 10.26 1.29
CA ILE A 7 3.05 9.54 0.02
C ILE A 7 4.12 8.44 0.00
N ALA A 8 5.36 8.74 0.37
CA ALA A 8 6.42 7.73 0.43
C ALA A 8 6.05 6.59 1.39
N SER A 9 5.53 6.91 2.57
CA SER A 9 5.02 5.92 3.53
C SER A 9 3.96 5.00 2.90
N GLY A 10 2.97 5.58 2.22
CA GLY A 10 1.94 4.82 1.51
C GLY A 10 2.50 3.98 0.36
N VAL A 11 3.51 4.47 -0.36
CA VAL A 11 4.18 3.68 -1.40
C VAL A 11 4.87 2.46 -0.80
N PHE A 12 5.61 2.62 0.29
CA PHE A 12 6.25 1.49 0.99
C PHE A 12 5.22 0.50 1.54
N GLY A 13 4.10 0.97 2.11
CA GLY A 13 3.00 0.10 2.56
C GLY A 13 2.35 -0.67 1.42
N GLY A 14 2.13 -0.01 0.28
CA GLY A 14 1.63 -0.63 -0.94
C GLY A 14 2.59 -1.66 -1.52
N LEU A 15 3.89 -1.36 -1.59
CA LEU A 15 4.93 -2.30 -2.01
C LEU A 15 5.02 -3.51 -1.10
N ALA A 16 4.92 -3.32 0.22
CA ALA A 16 4.87 -4.43 1.17
C ALA A 16 3.67 -5.35 0.88
N SER A 17 2.50 -4.78 0.61
CA SER A 17 1.28 -5.52 0.26
C SER A 17 1.44 -6.29 -1.05
N VAL A 18 2.10 -5.70 -2.04
CA VAL A 18 2.46 -6.36 -3.31
C VAL A 18 3.42 -7.53 -3.07
N LEU A 19 4.48 -7.33 -2.27
CA LEU A 19 5.43 -8.38 -1.92
C LEU A 19 4.74 -9.56 -1.20
N LEU A 20 3.81 -9.28 -0.28
CA LEU A 20 3.02 -10.33 0.36
C LEU A 20 2.15 -11.10 -0.63
N ARG A 21 1.51 -10.42 -1.59
CA ARG A 21 0.76 -11.08 -2.66
C ARG A 21 1.66 -11.98 -3.50
N VAL A 22 2.84 -11.50 -3.88
CA VAL A 22 3.84 -12.29 -4.62
C VAL A 22 4.32 -13.49 -3.80
N ALA A 23 4.58 -13.32 -2.51
CA ALA A 23 4.98 -14.39 -1.62
C ALA A 23 3.89 -15.46 -1.49
N ALA A 24 2.61 -15.06 -1.40
CA ALA A 24 1.48 -15.98 -1.36
C ALA A 24 1.38 -16.80 -2.66
N LEU A 25 1.45 -16.14 -3.82
CA LEU A 25 1.41 -16.82 -5.12
C LEU A 25 2.59 -17.78 -5.30
N LYS A 26 3.81 -17.38 -4.91
CA LYS A 26 5.00 -18.25 -4.95
C LYS A 26 4.92 -19.41 -3.97
N GLY A 27 4.33 -19.21 -2.79
CA GLY A 27 4.12 -20.27 -1.81
C GLY A 27 3.18 -21.38 -2.33
N ILE A 28 2.12 -21.00 -3.05
CA ILE A 28 1.21 -21.94 -3.70
C ILE A 28 1.94 -22.71 -4.83
N ALA A 29 2.77 -22.03 -5.62
CA ALA A 29 3.43 -22.63 -6.78
C ALA A 29 4.64 -23.53 -6.44
N LEU A 30 5.43 -23.18 -5.43
CA LEU A 30 6.69 -23.86 -5.09
C LEU A 30 6.57 -24.78 -3.86
N GLY A 31 5.42 -24.77 -3.17
CA GLY A 31 5.24 -25.42 -1.88
C GLY A 31 5.90 -24.65 -0.72
N GLU A 32 5.36 -24.78 0.49
CA GLU A 32 5.84 -24.05 1.68
C GLU A 32 7.24 -24.48 2.15
N SER A 33 7.81 -25.55 1.57
CA SER A 33 9.17 -26.01 1.82
C SER A 33 10.25 -25.17 1.14
N SER A 34 9.87 -24.28 0.21
CA SER A 34 10.80 -23.35 -0.42
C SER A 34 11.13 -22.17 0.50
N VAL A 35 12.40 -21.78 0.54
CA VAL A 35 12.87 -20.61 1.33
C VAL A 35 12.47 -19.29 0.65
N LEU A 36 12.20 -19.30 -0.65
CA LEU A 36 11.93 -18.09 -1.44
C LEU A 36 10.73 -17.27 -0.94
N PRO A 37 9.54 -17.87 -0.68
CA PRO A 37 8.39 -17.15 -0.13
C PRO A 37 8.68 -16.49 1.22
N TRP A 38 9.50 -17.11 2.08
CA TRP A 38 9.89 -16.56 3.38
C TRP A 38 10.81 -15.34 3.24
N ILE A 39 11.74 -15.36 2.29
CA ILE A 39 12.60 -14.19 1.98
C ILE A 39 11.73 -13.01 1.52
N VAL A 40 10.76 -13.25 0.64
CA VAL A 40 9.86 -12.20 0.14
C VAL A 40 8.97 -11.65 1.27
N ARG A 41 8.48 -12.51 2.18
CA ARG A 41 7.77 -12.07 3.40
C ARG A 41 8.67 -11.20 4.29
N GLY A 42 9.93 -11.59 4.48
CA GLY A 42 10.91 -10.79 5.22
C GLY A 42 11.13 -9.40 4.60
N ALA A 43 11.26 -9.33 3.27
CA ALA A 43 11.35 -8.07 2.54
C ALA A 43 10.08 -7.21 2.70
N ALA A 44 8.89 -7.84 2.70
CA ALA A 44 7.63 -7.15 2.94
C ALA A 44 7.56 -6.54 4.35
N ILE A 45 8.04 -7.27 5.37
CA ILE A 45 8.12 -6.75 6.75
C ILE A 45 9.04 -5.52 6.79
N GLY A 46 10.20 -5.59 6.14
CA GLY A 46 11.13 -4.46 6.03
C GLY A 46 10.48 -3.24 5.37
N ALA A 47 9.78 -3.44 4.25
CA ALA A 47 9.06 -2.37 3.56
C ALA A 47 7.94 -1.76 4.44
N TYR A 48 7.17 -2.57 5.15
CA TYR A 48 6.17 -2.08 6.11
C TYR A 48 6.81 -1.26 7.23
N GLY A 49 7.94 -1.73 7.78
CA GLY A 49 8.70 -1.02 8.81
C GLY A 49 9.16 0.35 8.35
N VAL A 50 9.76 0.43 7.15
CA VAL A 50 10.17 1.71 6.55
C VAL A 50 8.96 2.63 6.33
N GLY A 51 7.87 2.10 5.77
CA GLY A 51 6.63 2.85 5.58
C GLY A 51 6.07 3.40 6.89
N PHE A 52 6.10 2.61 7.96
CA PHE A 52 5.64 3.02 9.29
C PHE A 52 6.54 4.08 9.92
N VAL A 53 7.87 3.97 9.80
CA VAL A 53 8.81 5.00 10.29
C VAL A 53 8.57 6.33 9.57
N LEU A 54 8.42 6.31 8.24
CA LEU A 54 8.09 7.50 7.47
C LEU A 54 6.75 8.11 7.90
N TYR A 55 5.74 7.27 8.14
CA TYR A 55 4.46 7.74 8.66
C TYR A 55 4.58 8.42 10.03
N ALA A 56 5.28 7.79 10.96
CA ALA A 56 5.52 8.34 12.29
C ALA A 56 6.24 9.70 12.22
N VAL A 57 7.19 9.85 11.29
CA VAL A 57 7.86 11.14 11.02
C VAL A 57 6.87 12.16 10.44
N ALA A 58 5.98 11.76 9.54
CA ALA A 58 4.99 12.65 8.96
C ALA A 58 3.99 13.18 9.99
N LEU A 59 3.59 12.35 10.96
CA LEU A 59 2.68 12.73 12.04
C LEU A 59 3.24 13.84 12.95
N ARG A 60 4.55 14.10 12.94
CA ARG A 60 5.12 15.25 13.67
C ARG A 60 4.68 16.59 13.10
N LYS A 61 4.17 16.63 11.86
CA LYS A 61 3.83 17.87 11.14
C LYS A 61 2.43 17.84 10.50
N THR A 62 1.67 16.75 10.67
CA THR A 62 0.34 16.54 10.07
C THR A 62 -0.55 15.80 11.06
N SER A 63 -1.85 16.12 11.08
CA SER A 63 -2.82 15.43 11.93
C SER A 63 -3.05 13.98 11.48
N LEU A 64 -3.33 13.10 12.43
CA LEU A 64 -3.63 11.69 12.18
C LEU A 64 -4.84 11.52 11.23
N GLY A 65 -5.84 12.39 11.38
CA GLY A 65 -7.07 12.38 10.56
C GLY A 65 -6.83 12.64 9.08
N ILE A 66 -5.72 13.30 8.72
CA ILE A 66 -5.34 13.54 7.33
C ILE A 66 -4.32 12.50 6.86
N ALA A 67 -3.28 12.26 7.66
CA ALA A 67 -2.14 11.45 7.23
C ALA A 67 -2.52 9.98 7.02
N TYR A 68 -3.38 9.41 7.87
CA TYR A 68 -3.76 8.00 7.75
C TYR A 68 -4.60 7.72 6.49
N PRO A 69 -5.72 8.43 6.23
CA PRO A 69 -6.51 8.17 5.03
C PRO A 69 -5.71 8.39 3.74
N THR A 70 -4.85 9.42 3.70
CA THR A 70 -3.98 9.65 2.54
C THR A 70 -2.98 8.51 2.32
N MET A 71 -2.31 8.03 3.37
CA MET A 71 -1.37 6.91 3.26
C MET A 71 -2.03 5.63 2.76
N VAL A 72 -3.23 5.31 3.29
CA VAL A 72 -3.99 4.12 2.87
C VAL A 72 -4.41 4.25 1.42
N ALA A 73 -4.88 5.43 0.99
CA ALA A 73 -5.23 5.68 -0.41
C ALA A 73 -4.04 5.44 -1.35
N VAL A 74 -2.86 5.95 -1.01
CA VAL A 74 -1.64 5.74 -1.80
C VAL A 74 -1.26 4.26 -1.84
N SER A 75 -1.31 3.57 -0.70
CA SER A 75 -1.01 2.13 -0.64
C SER A 75 -1.94 1.32 -1.54
N MET A 76 -3.24 1.64 -1.51
CA MET A 76 -4.25 1.02 -2.38
C MET A 76 -3.94 1.28 -3.86
N LEU A 77 -3.59 2.52 -4.22
CA LEU A 77 -3.25 2.85 -5.60
C LEU A 77 -2.06 2.04 -6.11
N VAL A 78 -1.02 1.86 -5.29
CA VAL A 78 0.15 1.03 -5.65
C VAL A 78 -0.27 -0.43 -5.92
N VAL A 79 -1.13 -1.00 -5.07
CA VAL A 79 -1.63 -2.37 -5.26
C VAL A 79 -2.49 -2.49 -6.53
N LEU A 80 -3.33 -1.50 -6.82
CA LEU A 80 -4.14 -1.47 -8.03
C LEU A 80 -3.28 -1.30 -9.27
N SER A 81 -2.28 -0.41 -9.26
CA SER A 81 -1.33 -0.24 -10.35
C SER A 81 -0.56 -1.53 -10.62
N PHE A 82 -0.11 -2.22 -9.57
CA PHE A 82 0.52 -3.53 -9.71
C PHE A 82 -0.41 -4.53 -10.38
N THR A 83 -1.68 -4.59 -9.94
CA THR A 83 -2.71 -5.48 -10.52
C THR A 83 -2.94 -5.16 -11.99
N ALA A 84 -3.03 -3.89 -12.35
CA ALA A 84 -3.22 -3.44 -13.74
C ALA A 84 -2.07 -3.89 -14.65
N VAL A 85 -0.84 -3.75 -14.17
CA VAL A 85 0.36 -4.06 -14.94
C VAL A 85 0.58 -5.57 -15.03
N HIS A 86 0.38 -6.32 -13.96
CA HIS A 86 0.69 -7.76 -13.92
C HIS A 86 -0.44 -8.66 -14.43
N GLU A 87 -1.70 -8.28 -14.23
CA GLU A 87 -2.84 -9.11 -14.64
C GLU A 87 -3.47 -8.63 -15.96
N HIS A 88 -2.97 -7.52 -16.53
CA HIS A 88 -3.43 -6.88 -17.77
C HIS A 88 -4.95 -6.58 -17.85
N LEU A 89 -5.69 -6.81 -16.77
CA LEU A 89 -7.13 -6.58 -16.68
C LEU A 89 -7.46 -5.98 -15.31
N LEU A 90 -7.64 -4.66 -15.26
CA LEU A 90 -8.39 -4.05 -14.16
C LEU A 90 -9.87 -4.26 -14.44
N ARG A 91 -10.55 -4.97 -13.54
CA ARG A 91 -12.01 -5.09 -13.65
C ARG A 91 -12.63 -3.71 -13.49
N PRO A 92 -13.59 -3.30 -14.35
CA PRO A 92 -14.23 -1.97 -14.25
C PRO A 92 -14.79 -1.68 -12.86
N MET A 93 -15.32 -2.71 -12.18
CA MET A 93 -15.85 -2.60 -10.83
C MET A 93 -14.77 -2.27 -9.78
N GLN A 94 -13.54 -2.75 -9.95
CA GLN A 94 -12.43 -2.39 -9.06
C GLN A 94 -12.04 -0.91 -9.23
N ALA A 95 -12.05 -0.41 -10.46
CA ALA A 95 -11.80 1.01 -10.73
C ALA A 95 -12.88 1.91 -10.12
N VAL A 96 -14.15 1.52 -10.24
CA VAL A 96 -15.27 2.24 -9.58
C VAL A 96 -15.11 2.22 -8.06
N GLY A 97 -14.81 1.05 -7.47
CA GLY A 97 -14.57 0.95 -6.02
C GLY A 97 -13.40 1.82 -5.56
N ALA A 98 -12.30 1.83 -6.32
CA ALA A 98 -11.15 2.70 -6.04
C ALA A 98 -11.52 4.17 -6.08
N LEU A 99 -12.32 4.59 -7.07
CA LEU A 99 -12.81 5.96 -7.18
C LEU A 99 -13.66 6.37 -5.97
N VAL A 100 -14.57 5.49 -5.53
CA VAL A 100 -15.39 5.73 -4.32
C VAL A 100 -14.51 5.89 -3.07
N ILE A 101 -13.48 5.05 -2.91
CA ILE A 101 -12.53 5.17 -1.79
C ILE A 101 -11.76 6.49 -1.85
N LEU A 102 -11.29 6.91 -3.04
CA LEU A 102 -10.60 8.19 -3.21
C LEU A 102 -11.50 9.38 -2.86
N ILE A 103 -12.78 9.35 -3.28
CA ILE A 103 -13.76 10.36 -2.90
C ILE A 103 -13.96 10.37 -1.38
N GLY A 104 -14.11 9.20 -0.75
CA GLY A 104 -14.25 9.10 0.71
C GLY A 104 -13.03 9.67 1.45
N VAL A 105 -11.81 9.35 1.01
CA VAL A 105 -10.57 9.90 1.57
C VAL A 105 -10.53 11.42 1.39
N TRP A 106 -10.88 11.93 0.22
CA TRP A 106 -10.96 13.37 -0.01
C TRP A 106 -11.96 14.05 0.92
N MET A 107 -13.15 13.46 1.12
CA MET A 107 -14.17 13.99 2.02
C MET A 107 -13.65 14.06 3.47
N VAL A 108 -13.00 13.00 3.95
CA VAL A 108 -12.45 12.95 5.32
C VAL A 108 -11.32 13.96 5.51
N THR A 109 -10.39 14.04 4.55
CA THR A 109 -9.21 14.90 4.66
C THR A 109 -9.50 16.39 4.48
N ARG A 110 -10.63 16.76 3.84
CA ARG A 110 -11.02 18.16 3.63
C ARG A 110 -11.55 18.85 4.88
N VAL A 111 -12.10 18.08 5.82
CA VAL A 111 -12.78 18.59 7.03
C VAL A 111 -11.84 18.57 8.25
N ALA A 112 -10.68 17.92 8.13
CA ALA A 112 -9.66 17.76 9.17
C ALA A 112 -8.56 18.82 9.10
#